data_AF-X1L3R9-F1
#
_entry.id   AF-X1L3R9-F1
#
_cell.length_a   1.000
_cell.length_b   1.000
_cell.length_c   1.000
_cell.angle_alpha   90.00
_cell.angle_beta   90.00
_cell.angle_gamma   90.00
#
_symmetry.space_group_name_H-M   'P 1'
#
loop_
_entity.id
_entity.type
_entity.pdbx_description
1 polymer ?
#
loop_
_entity_poly.entity_id
_entity_poly.type
_entity_poly.pdbx_seq_one_letter_code
_entity_poly.pdbx_strand_id
1 'polypeptide(L)'
;MRKSPKEIEIENEILAMLSGKPALAASFIFNDKEAEAMQNYANVVSIKRLGYNDHGPVHMRKTALNALIMFDLLSKAGIKFSIEEEKIGTAEESKIAVLISSLLHDIGMSVGRENHELLGAVFAMPIIERTLTKIYTKDIEKKTII
;
A
#
# COMPACT_ATOMS: atom_id res chain seq x y z
N MET A 1 -2.67 -15.64 -9.38
CA MET A 1 -2.82 -15.72 -10.85
C MET A 1 -1.50 -15.23 -11.44
N ARG A 2 -1.32 -15.13 -12.76
CA ARG A 2 -0.14 -14.40 -13.28
C ARG A 2 -0.53 -12.91 -13.33
N LYS A 3 0.28 -12.03 -12.72
CA LYS A 3 0.10 -10.57 -12.81
C LYS A 3 -0.01 -10.12 -14.26
N SER A 4 -0.88 -9.14 -14.51
CA SER A 4 -1.00 -8.52 -15.81
C SER A 4 0.26 -7.72 -16.18
N PRO A 5 0.53 -7.50 -17.47
CA PRO A 5 1.64 -6.65 -17.91
C PRO A 5 1.60 -5.25 -17.28
N LYS A 6 0.39 -4.69 -17.08
CA LYS A 6 0.22 -3.36 -16.50
C LYS A 6 0.54 -3.31 -15.01
N GLU A 7 0.22 -4.37 -14.26
CA GLU A 7 0.67 -4.47 -12.87
C GLU A 7 2.20 -4.46 -12.78
N ILE A 8 2.87 -5.25 -13.62
CA ILE A 8 4.34 -5.35 -13.62
C ILE A 8 4.99 -4.01 -14.01
N GLU A 9 4.44 -3.33 -15.02
CA GLU A 9 4.89 -2.01 -15.45
C GLU A 9 4.86 -0.99 -14.30
N ILE A 10 3.72 -0.88 -13.60
CA ILE A 10 3.55 0.09 -12.50
C ILE A 10 4.39 -0.32 -11.28
N GLU A 11 4.51 -1.62 -10.98
CA GLU A 11 5.39 -2.10 -9.91
C GLU A 11 6.85 -1.69 -10.16
N ASN A 12 7.33 -1.79 -11.41
CA ASN A 12 8.67 -1.33 -11.77
C ASN A 12 8.82 0.19 -11.64
N GLU A 13 7.80 0.97 -12.02
CA GLU A 13 7.79 2.43 -11.81
C GLU A 13 7.86 2.80 -10.32
N ILE A 14 7.05 2.14 -9.49
CA ILE A 14 7.08 2.31 -8.03
C ILE A 14 8.47 1.97 -7.48
N LEU A 15 9.04 0.82 -7.85
CA LEU A 15 10.35 0.40 -7.36
C LEU A 15 11.47 1.36 -7.79
N ALA A 16 11.36 1.96 -8.98
CA ALA A 16 12.32 2.96 -9.44
C ALA A 16 12.30 4.26 -8.61
N MET A 17 11.18 4.56 -7.93
CA MET A 17 11.05 5.72 -7.03
C MET A 17 11.50 5.43 -5.59
N LEU A 18 11.76 4.17 -5.25
CA LEU A 18 12.00 3.73 -3.87
C LEU A 18 13.43 3.23 -3.69
N SER A 19 13.93 3.39 -2.47
CA SER A 19 15.19 2.82 -2.00
C SER A 19 15.03 2.37 -0.55
N GLY A 20 15.95 1.55 -0.03
CA GLY A 20 15.96 1.17 1.38
C GLY A 20 14.70 0.38 1.80
N LYS A 21 14.19 0.66 3.00
CA LYS A 21 13.04 -0.05 3.56
C LYS A 21 11.73 0.15 2.79
N PRO A 22 11.39 1.33 2.25
CA PRO A 22 10.24 1.50 1.37
C PRO A 22 10.25 0.53 0.17
N ALA A 23 11.39 0.35 -0.50
CA ALA A 23 11.51 -0.58 -1.64
C ALA A 23 11.31 -2.03 -1.21
N LEU A 24 11.83 -2.40 -0.03
CA LEU A 24 11.59 -3.72 0.56
C LEU A 24 10.11 -3.92 0.91
N ALA A 25 9.45 -2.93 1.51
CA ALA A 25 8.02 -2.99 1.84
C ALA A 25 7.16 -3.18 0.59
N ALA A 26 7.40 -2.39 -0.46
CA ALA A 26 6.75 -2.56 -1.76
C ALA A 26 6.94 -3.98 -2.29
N SER A 27 8.20 -4.47 -2.31
CA SER A 27 8.54 -5.80 -2.81
C SER A 27 7.86 -6.92 -2.02
N PHE A 28 7.73 -6.79 -0.70
CA PHE A 28 7.02 -7.76 0.12
C PHE A 28 5.53 -7.80 -0.22
N ILE A 29 4.87 -6.65 -0.31
CA ILE A 29 3.44 -6.59 -0.66
C ILE A 29 3.19 -7.07 -2.08
N PHE A 30 4.04 -6.69 -3.05
CA PHE A 30 3.92 -7.14 -4.43
C PHE A 30 4.01 -8.66 -4.57
N ASN A 31 4.78 -9.33 -3.72
CA ASN A 31 4.94 -10.78 -3.75
C ASN A 31 4.06 -11.50 -2.72
N ASP A 32 3.19 -10.77 -2.03
CA ASP A 32 2.28 -11.33 -1.05
C ASP A 32 1.05 -11.96 -1.72
N LYS A 33 0.94 -13.28 -1.59
CA LYS A 33 -0.13 -14.07 -2.24
C LYS A 33 -1.52 -13.71 -1.72
N GLU A 34 -1.64 -13.33 -0.46
CA GLU A 34 -2.92 -12.97 0.14
C GLU A 34 -3.36 -11.58 -0.35
N ALA A 35 -2.45 -10.61 -0.38
CA ALA A 35 -2.69 -9.29 -0.94
C ALA A 35 -3.13 -9.40 -2.41
N GLU A 36 -2.40 -10.18 -3.22
CA GLU A 36 -2.76 -10.40 -4.63
C GLU A 36 -4.16 -11.03 -4.75
N ALA A 37 -4.49 -12.05 -3.95
CA ALA A 37 -5.79 -12.70 -3.99
C ALA A 37 -6.93 -11.74 -3.59
N MET A 38 -6.73 -10.94 -2.54
CA MET A 38 -7.72 -9.97 -2.08
C MET A 38 -7.96 -8.87 -3.12
N GLN A 39 -6.91 -8.29 -3.69
CA GLN A 39 -7.04 -7.26 -4.72
C GLN A 39 -7.76 -7.78 -5.97
N ASN A 40 -7.45 -9.02 -6.39
CA ASN A 40 -8.16 -9.65 -7.50
C ASN A 40 -9.65 -9.85 -7.19
N TYR A 41 -9.98 -10.29 -5.98
CA TYR A 41 -11.37 -10.55 -5.60
C TYR A 41 -12.15 -9.26 -5.33
N ALA A 42 -11.51 -8.23 -4.78
CA ALA A 42 -12.08 -6.87 -4.69
C ALA A 42 -12.55 -6.38 -6.06
N ASN A 43 -11.75 -6.63 -7.12
CA ASN A 43 -12.15 -6.27 -8.47
C ASN A 43 -13.34 -7.08 -9.00
N VAL A 44 -13.38 -8.38 -8.68
CA VAL A 44 -14.52 -9.24 -9.03
C VAL A 44 -15.81 -8.72 -8.36
N VAL A 45 -15.75 -8.37 -7.08
CA VAL A 45 -16.91 -7.82 -6.37
C VAL A 45 -17.29 -6.47 -6.97
N SER A 46 -16.35 -5.55 -7.13
CA SER A 46 -16.65 -4.21 -7.63
C SER A 46 -17.24 -4.23 -9.05
N ILE A 47 -16.55 -4.87 -10.01
CA ILE A 47 -16.98 -4.86 -11.41
C ILE A 47 -18.13 -5.85 -11.64
N LYS A 48 -17.94 -7.13 -11.30
CA LYS A 48 -18.88 -8.18 -11.71
C LYS A 48 -20.12 -8.25 -10.82
N ARG A 49 -19.97 -8.06 -9.50
CA ARG A 49 -21.10 -8.17 -8.56
C ARG A 49 -21.87 -6.85 -8.45
N LEU A 50 -21.18 -5.71 -8.41
CA LEU A 50 -21.81 -4.42 -8.13
C LEU A 50 -21.96 -3.52 -9.37
N GLY A 51 -21.29 -3.82 -10.48
CA GLY A 51 -21.34 -3.00 -11.70
C GLY A 51 -20.59 -1.67 -11.57
N TYR A 52 -19.60 -1.59 -10.68
CA TYR A 52 -18.76 -0.41 -10.47
C TYR A 52 -17.46 -0.47 -11.28
N ASN A 53 -16.65 0.58 -11.17
CA ASN A 53 -15.33 0.70 -11.80
C ASN A 53 -14.27 -0.13 -11.06
N ASP A 54 -13.06 -0.16 -11.64
CA ASP A 54 -11.91 -0.94 -11.13
C ASP A 54 -11.57 -0.61 -9.67
N HIS A 55 -11.50 -1.64 -8.84
CA HIS A 55 -11.02 -1.65 -7.46
C HIS A 55 -9.99 -2.79 -7.28
N GLY A 56 -9.25 -3.05 -8.36
CA GLY A 56 -8.35 -4.18 -8.50
C GLY A 56 -6.87 -3.85 -8.29
N PRO A 57 -5.99 -4.80 -8.63
CA PRO A 57 -4.55 -4.64 -8.40
C PRO A 57 -3.93 -3.47 -9.16
N VAL A 58 -4.40 -3.16 -10.38
CA VAL A 58 -3.92 -2.01 -11.16
C VAL A 58 -4.33 -0.69 -10.52
N HIS A 59 -5.59 -0.57 -10.08
CA HIS A 59 -6.09 0.60 -9.34
C HIS A 59 -5.19 0.93 -8.14
N MET A 60 -5.00 -0.03 -7.22
CA MET A 60 -4.25 0.22 -5.98
C MET A 60 -2.78 0.56 -6.25
N ARG A 61 -2.16 -0.03 -7.29
CA ARG A 61 -0.79 0.34 -7.72
C ARG A 61 -0.72 1.75 -8.30
N LYS A 62 -1.70 2.16 -9.11
CA LYS A 62 -1.76 3.56 -9.59
C LYS A 62 -1.95 4.54 -8.44
N THR A 63 -2.80 4.22 -7.47
CA THR A 63 -2.99 5.03 -6.26
C THR A 63 -1.68 5.16 -5.50
N ALA A 64 -0.95 4.05 -5.29
CA ALA A 64 0.37 4.08 -4.64
C ALA A 64 1.41 4.89 -5.41
N LEU A 65 1.51 4.74 -6.73
CA LEU A 65 2.42 5.51 -7.57
C LEU A 65 2.15 7.02 -7.44
N ASN A 66 0.89 7.43 -7.58
CA ASN A 66 0.51 8.84 -7.44
C ASN A 66 0.75 9.36 -6.02
N ALA A 67 0.50 8.55 -4.99
CA ALA A 67 0.79 8.90 -3.60
C ALA A 67 2.28 9.14 -3.38
N LEU A 68 3.17 8.33 -3.97
CA LEU A 68 4.61 8.54 -3.92
C LEU A 68 5.06 9.79 -4.68
N ILE A 69 4.46 10.09 -5.84
CA ILE A 69 4.72 11.33 -6.57
C ILE A 69 4.35 12.55 -5.71
N MET A 70 3.16 12.54 -5.10
CA MET A 70 2.73 13.62 -4.20
C MET A 70 3.63 13.71 -2.96
N PHE A 71 4.01 12.58 -2.37
CA PHE A 71 4.93 12.53 -1.25
C PHE A 71 6.26 13.22 -1.57
N ASP A 72 6.87 12.89 -2.71
CA ASP A 72 8.14 13.47 -3.13
C ASP A 72 8.03 14.96 -3.46
N LEU A 73 6.91 15.40 -4.04
CA LEU A 73 6.65 16.83 -4.29
C LEU A 73 6.56 17.62 -2.98
N LEU A 74 5.80 17.12 -2.00
CA LEU A 74 5.66 17.75 -0.68
C LEU A 74 6.99 17.78 0.08
N SER A 75 7.71 16.66 0.08
CA SER A 75 9.04 16.56 0.71
C SER A 75 10.03 17.54 0.09
N LYS A 76 10.07 17.67 -1.24
CA LYS A 76 10.91 18.64 -1.96
C LYS A 76 10.54 20.09 -1.64
N ALA A 77 9.28 20.36 -1.33
CA ALA A 77 8.82 21.68 -0.88
C ALA A 77 9.15 21.96 0.60
N GLY A 78 9.81 21.04 1.31
CA GLY A 78 10.15 21.18 2.73
C GLY A 78 8.98 20.93 3.68
N ILE A 79 7.87 20.37 3.19
CA ILE A 79 6.73 19.99 4.02
C ILE A 79 7.08 18.67 4.72
N LYS A 80 7.06 18.68 6.05
CA LYS A 80 7.24 17.49 6.88
C LYS A 80 5.92 16.76 7.07
N PHE A 81 5.97 15.44 7.12
CA PHE A 81 4.81 14.59 7.42
C PHE A 81 4.61 14.44 8.94
N SER A 82 3.45 13.96 9.37
CA SER A 82 3.09 13.87 10.81
C SER A 82 4.16 13.15 11.64
N ILE A 83 4.64 11.99 11.19
CA ILE A 83 5.69 11.21 11.86
C ILE A 83 7.01 12.00 12.03
N GLU A 84 7.34 12.88 11.08
CA GLU A 84 8.52 13.76 11.15
C GLU A 84 8.29 14.96 12.07
N GLU A 85 7.12 15.61 11.98
CA GLU A 85 6.73 16.74 12.83
C GLU A 85 6.68 16.34 14.32
N GLU A 86 6.17 15.15 14.59
CA GLU A 86 6.09 14.56 15.94
C GLU A 86 7.45 14.05 16.45
N LYS A 87 8.49 14.03 15.60
CA LYS A 87 9.86 13.57 15.91
C LYS A 87 9.93 12.11 16.39
N ILE A 88 8.97 11.29 15.99
CA ILE A 88 8.90 9.85 16.30
C ILE A 88 9.41 8.97 15.15
N GLY A 89 9.65 9.58 13.99
CA GLY A 89 10.33 8.92 12.88
C GLY A 89 10.84 9.90 11.84
N THR A 90 11.10 9.37 10.66
CA THR A 90 11.69 10.10 9.53
C THR A 90 10.74 10.09 8.33
N ALA A 91 11.12 10.79 7.27
CA ALA A 91 10.47 10.66 5.97
C ALA A 91 10.43 9.20 5.46
N GLU A 92 11.37 8.33 5.88
CA GLU A 92 11.36 6.91 5.51
C GLU A 92 10.12 6.21 6.06
N GLU A 93 9.83 6.36 7.36
CA GLU A 93 8.64 5.78 7.99
C GLU A 93 7.35 6.37 7.44
N SER A 94 7.32 7.70 7.21
CA SER A 94 6.18 8.38 6.59
C SER A 94 5.88 7.83 5.20
N LYS A 95 6.93 7.58 4.40
CA LYS A 95 6.81 7.02 3.05
C LYS A 95 6.32 5.57 3.09
N ILE A 96 6.78 4.77 4.05
CA ILE A 96 6.32 3.38 4.23
C ILE A 96 4.82 3.36 4.56
N ALA A 97 4.37 4.19 5.52
CA ALA A 97 2.95 4.27 5.89
C ALA A 97 2.08 4.62 4.66
N VAL A 98 2.42 5.70 3.94
CA VAL A 98 1.68 6.12 2.74
C VAL A 98 1.67 5.03 1.67
N LEU A 99 2.80 4.37 1.42
CA LEU A 99 2.93 3.30 0.44
C LEU A 99 2.05 2.09 0.78
N ILE A 100 2.18 1.57 2.00
CA ILE A 100 1.44 0.38 2.45
C ILE A 100 -0.07 0.67 2.46
N SER A 101 -0.48 1.81 3.02
CA SER A 101 -1.88 2.23 3.00
C SER A 101 -2.41 2.30 1.57
N SER A 102 -1.69 2.93 0.64
CA SER A 102 -2.16 3.07 -0.74
C SER A 102 -2.31 1.73 -1.46
N LEU A 103 -1.37 0.79 -1.24
CA LEU A 103 -1.39 -0.54 -1.86
C LEU A 103 -2.50 -1.45 -1.32
N LEU A 104 -3.00 -1.18 -0.11
CA LEU A 104 -3.97 -2.04 0.57
C LEU A 104 -5.32 -1.36 0.87
N HIS A 105 -5.47 -0.07 0.59
CA HIS A 105 -6.61 0.74 1.08
C HIS A 105 -7.99 0.17 0.71
N ASP A 106 -8.05 -0.58 -0.38
CA ASP A 106 -9.30 -0.91 -1.05
C ASP A 106 -9.60 -2.42 -1.05
N ILE A 107 -8.79 -3.22 -0.34
CA ILE A 107 -9.00 -4.68 -0.25
C ILE A 107 -10.30 -5.06 0.48
N GLY A 108 -10.89 -4.16 1.26
CA GLY A 108 -12.20 -4.37 1.89
C GLY A 108 -13.34 -4.48 0.87
N MET A 109 -13.15 -4.01 -0.37
CA MET A 109 -14.10 -4.22 -1.46
C MET A 109 -14.31 -5.70 -1.79
N SER A 110 -13.43 -6.59 -1.33
CA SER A 110 -13.62 -8.04 -1.39
C SER A 110 -14.90 -8.54 -0.69
N VAL A 111 -15.47 -7.75 0.22
CA VAL A 111 -16.77 -8.03 0.87
C VAL A 111 -17.91 -7.36 0.12
N GLY A 112 -17.81 -6.04 -0.07
CA GLY A 112 -18.84 -5.18 -0.62
C GLY A 112 -18.43 -3.71 -0.52
N ARG A 113 -19.31 -2.79 -0.94
CA ARG A 113 -19.00 -1.35 -0.97
C ARG A 113 -19.19 -0.65 0.37
N GLU A 114 -20.15 -1.12 1.17
CA GLU A 114 -20.45 -0.51 2.46
C GLU A 114 -19.32 -0.83 3.46
N ASN A 115 -18.78 0.20 4.09
CA ASN A 115 -17.70 0.11 5.07
C ASN A 115 -16.42 -0.58 4.57
N HIS A 116 -16.18 -0.58 3.25
CA HIS A 116 -15.02 -1.24 2.66
C HIS A 116 -13.68 -0.65 3.14
N GLU A 117 -13.66 0.62 3.54
CA GLU A 117 -12.49 1.28 4.11
C GLU A 117 -12.14 0.69 5.49
N LEU A 118 -13.14 0.53 6.37
CA LEU A 118 -12.95 -0.05 7.70
C LEU A 118 -12.59 -1.55 7.60
N LEU A 119 -13.31 -2.30 6.76
CA LEU A 119 -13.00 -3.71 6.50
C LEU A 119 -11.62 -3.87 5.86
N GLY A 120 -11.23 -2.93 4.99
CA GLY A 120 -9.91 -2.86 4.40
C GLY A 120 -8.81 -2.79 5.45
N ALA A 121 -8.95 -1.92 6.46
CA ALA A 121 -8.00 -1.85 7.57
C ALA A 121 -7.88 -3.18 8.34
N VAL A 122 -9.01 -3.85 8.60
CA VAL A 122 -9.04 -5.16 9.29
C VAL A 122 -8.31 -6.23 8.49
N PHE A 123 -8.57 -6.31 7.18
CA PHE A 123 -7.94 -7.29 6.30
C PHE A 123 -6.50 -6.97 5.95
N ALA A 124 -6.11 -5.69 6.01
CA ALA A 124 -4.75 -5.27 5.75
C ALA A 124 -3.83 -5.62 6.91
N MET A 125 -4.34 -5.62 8.16
CA MET A 125 -3.54 -5.78 9.36
C MET A 125 -2.58 -7.00 9.34
N PRO A 126 -3.00 -8.22 8.97
CA PRO A 126 -2.08 -9.36 8.87
C PRO A 126 -0.99 -9.17 7.79
N ILE A 127 -1.27 -8.41 6.73
CA ILE A 127 -0.33 -8.08 5.65
C ILE A 127 0.68 -7.03 6.08
N ILE A 128 0.18 -6.02 6.78
CA ILE A 128 0.98 -4.97 7.39
C ILE A 128 1.95 -5.60 8.39
N GLU A 129 1.47 -6.39 9.35
CA GLU A 129 2.31 -6.97 10.41
C GLU A 129 3.46 -7.82 9.85
N ARG A 130 3.20 -8.69 8.88
CA ARG A 130 4.25 -9.53 8.27
C ARG A 130 5.20 -8.71 7.40
N THR A 131 4.72 -7.68 6.72
CA THR A 131 5.58 -6.76 5.94
C THR A 131 6.50 -5.98 6.88
N LEU A 132 5.94 -5.36 7.92
CA LEU A 132 6.67 -4.59 8.91
C LEU A 132 7.65 -5.45 9.70
N THR A 133 7.31 -6.71 10.01
CA THR A 133 8.24 -7.66 10.64
C THR A 133 9.48 -7.97 9.80
N LYS A 134 9.39 -7.85 8.46
CA LYS A 134 10.56 -8.05 7.58
C LYS A 134 11.47 -6.84 7.50
N ILE A 135 10.94 -5.62 7.66
CA ILE A 135 11.71 -4.37 7.55
C ILE A 135 12.12 -3.78 8.92
N TYR A 136 11.37 -4.09 9.98
CA TYR A 136 11.59 -3.71 11.38
C TYR A 136 11.44 -4.95 12.29
N THR A 137 12.45 -5.83 12.29
CA THR A 137 12.36 -7.16 12.94
C THR A 137 12.01 -7.11 14.43
N LYS A 138 12.59 -6.16 15.19
CA LYS A 138 12.44 -6.07 16.65
C LYS A 138 12.02 -4.67 17.14
N ASP A 139 11.83 -3.73 16.22
CA ASP A 139 11.53 -2.34 16.55
C ASP A 139 10.02 -2.12 16.58
N ILE A 140 9.41 -2.42 17.73
CA ILE A 140 7.96 -2.33 17.93
C ILE A 140 7.48 -0.88 17.81
N GLU A 141 8.29 0.09 18.23
CA GLU A 141 7.94 1.51 18.13
C GLU A 141 7.81 1.92 16.66
N LYS A 142 8.75 1.52 15.81
CA LYS A 142 8.65 1.77 14.36
C LYS A 142 7.46 1.08 13.72
N LYS A 143 7.10 -0.13 14.15
CA LYS A 143 5.88 -0.78 13.66
C LYS A 143 4.61 -0.07 14.11
N THR A 144 4.61 0.56 15.29
CA THR A 144 3.42 1.18 15.87
C THR A 144 3.03 2.48 15.16
N ILE A 145 4.03 3.22 14.67
CA ILE A 145 3.82 4.53 14.03
C ILE A 145 3.54 4.43 12.52
N ILE A 146 3.65 3.23 11.93
CA ILE A 146 3.42 2.94 10.50
C ILE A 146 2.09 2.24 10.33
#